data_AF-A0A7C2R346-F1
#
_entry.id   AF-A0A7C2R346-F1
#
_cell.length_a   1.000
_cell.length_b   1.000
_cell.length_c   1.000
_cell.angle_alpha   90.00
_cell.angle_beta   90.00
_cell.angle_gamma   90.00
#
_symmetry.space_group_name_H-M   'P 1'
#
loop_
_entity.id
_entity.type
_entity.pdbx_description
1 polymer ?
#
loop_
_entity_poly.entity_id
_entity_poly.type
_entity_poly.pdbx_seq_one_letter_code
_entity_poly.pdbx_strand_id
1 'polypeptide(L)'
;MKTPDSAAARYRRVRKILGSPVTDGHGRKLATVRDLALDEGGVVRYLEIDLGLFRKHVLLPAHAIDWGVDAVVLREWTEETLRQLPPIDEGVALTAALEDELRRAFPRFYDPESVAGVEASEPRPVPLKEAKRFQLAEGTPDVRGWTVFGADDERAGTVADLLVDPAALRIRYLVVDLADDLFLLRDDRHVPVPTEAVELRERGRDVWVRTHTAKELAELPAYLGGPVDPVVQRRVDEAFAARGTSPAATMRAETAPDPSAAATPQGGGERGSAEASAAS
;
A
#
# COMPACT_ATOMS: atom_id res chain seq x y z
N MET A 1 -10.85 2.95 -41.76
CA MET A 1 -11.12 4.24 -41.09
C MET A 1 -10.71 4.09 -39.62
N LYS A 2 -10.09 5.14 -39.09
CA LYS A 2 -9.21 5.22 -37.90
C LYS A 2 -9.76 4.56 -36.62
N THR A 3 -8.90 3.80 -35.94
CA THR A 3 -9.02 3.41 -34.53
C THR A 3 -9.18 4.67 -33.66
N PRO A 4 -10.11 4.74 -32.69
CA PRO A 4 -10.05 5.77 -31.68
C PRO A 4 -8.86 5.47 -30.77
N ASP A 5 -7.99 6.47 -30.67
CA ASP A 5 -6.83 6.58 -29.81
C ASP A 5 -7.23 6.32 -28.35
N SER A 6 -6.77 5.19 -27.81
CA SER A 6 -6.86 4.86 -26.39
C SER A 6 -5.79 5.66 -25.64
N ALA A 7 -6.02 6.95 -25.47
CA ALA A 7 -5.42 7.69 -24.38
C ALA A 7 -6.03 7.14 -23.08
N ALA A 8 -5.36 6.14 -22.49
CA ALA A 8 -5.71 5.56 -21.22
C ALA A 8 -5.99 6.67 -20.20
N ALA A 9 -7.19 6.66 -19.63
CA ALA A 9 -7.61 7.61 -18.61
C ALA A 9 -6.60 7.58 -17.46
N ARG A 10 -5.81 8.66 -17.34
CA ARG A 10 -4.68 8.74 -16.39
C ARG A 10 -5.09 8.96 -14.93
N TYR A 11 -6.39 9.03 -14.63
CA TYR A 11 -6.93 9.13 -13.27
C TYR A 11 -8.29 8.39 -13.19
N ARG A 12 -8.36 7.26 -12.45
CA ARG A 12 -9.62 6.62 -12.05
C ARG A 12 -10.21 7.40 -10.87
N ARG A 13 -11.54 7.59 -10.86
CA ARG A 13 -12.22 8.42 -9.86
C ARG A 13 -12.32 7.68 -8.52
N VAL A 14 -11.85 8.31 -7.44
CA VAL A 14 -11.99 7.89 -6.01
C VAL A 14 -13.44 8.04 -5.48
N ARG A 15 -14.45 8.00 -6.35
CA ARG A 15 -15.79 8.56 -6.09
C ARG A 15 -16.76 7.67 -5.30
N LYS A 16 -16.41 6.43 -4.96
CA LYS A 16 -17.41 5.46 -4.47
C LYS A 16 -17.35 5.20 -2.96
N ILE A 17 -16.34 5.71 -2.25
CA ILE A 17 -16.29 5.72 -0.77
C ILE A 17 -17.08 6.86 -0.14
N LEU A 18 -17.26 7.98 -0.85
CA LEU A 18 -18.05 9.11 -0.34
C LEU A 18 -19.52 8.69 -0.23
N GLY A 19 -20.12 8.93 0.93
CA GLY A 19 -21.46 8.49 1.28
C GLY A 19 -21.56 7.04 1.78
N SER A 20 -20.45 6.28 1.79
CA SER A 20 -20.45 4.93 2.35
C SER A 20 -20.85 4.92 3.83
N PRO A 21 -21.58 3.89 4.29
CA PRO A 21 -21.91 3.76 5.69
C PRO A 21 -20.65 3.50 6.51
N VAL A 22 -20.60 4.13 7.68
CA VAL A 22 -19.61 3.83 8.72
C VAL A 22 -20.35 3.07 9.81
N THR A 23 -19.89 1.88 10.18
CA THR A 23 -20.56 0.99 11.14
C THR A 23 -19.68 0.65 12.33
N ASP A 24 -20.28 0.21 13.44
CA ASP A 24 -19.54 -0.53 14.46
C ASP A 24 -19.19 -1.95 14.00
N GLY A 25 -18.44 -2.69 14.83
CA GLY A 25 -18.07 -4.08 14.57
C GLY A 25 -19.25 -5.07 14.47
N HIS A 26 -20.47 -4.64 14.85
CA HIS A 26 -21.70 -5.42 14.72
C HIS A 26 -22.53 -5.02 13.49
N GLY A 27 -22.03 -4.11 12.66
CA GLY A 27 -22.71 -3.64 11.44
C GLY A 27 -23.79 -2.58 11.68
N ARG A 28 -23.92 -2.04 12.90
CA ARG A 28 -24.85 -0.94 13.16
C ARG A 28 -24.26 0.35 12.61
N LYS A 29 -25.03 1.07 11.78
CA LYS A 29 -24.61 2.35 11.19
C LYS A 29 -24.42 3.42 12.27
N LEU A 30 -23.26 4.04 12.26
CA LEU A 30 -22.85 5.14 13.15
C LEU A 30 -22.79 6.48 12.41
N ALA A 31 -22.32 6.47 11.16
CA ALA A 31 -22.04 7.68 10.40
C ALA A 31 -22.08 7.42 8.88
N THR A 32 -21.76 8.44 8.11
CA THR A 32 -21.48 8.34 6.66
C THR A 32 -20.15 9.01 6.33
N VAL A 33 -19.39 8.43 5.41
CA VAL A 33 -18.16 9.05 4.90
C VAL A 33 -18.52 10.31 4.13
N ARG A 34 -17.86 11.42 4.45
CA ARG A 34 -18.10 12.73 3.85
C ARG A 34 -16.95 13.17 2.94
N ASP A 35 -15.72 13.00 3.40
CA ASP A 35 -14.53 13.35 2.61
C ASP A 35 -13.30 12.50 3.01
N LEU A 36 -12.26 12.57 2.20
CA LEU A 36 -10.94 12.00 2.45
C LEU A 36 -9.93 13.14 2.56
N ALA A 37 -9.14 13.15 3.64
CA ALA A 37 -8.00 14.05 3.72
C ALA A 37 -6.71 13.33 3.32
N LEU A 38 -5.99 13.94 2.39
CA LEU A 38 -4.74 13.43 1.84
C LEU A 38 -3.58 14.32 2.30
N ASP A 39 -2.41 13.72 2.53
CA ASP A 39 -1.18 14.48 2.72
C ASP A 39 -0.63 15.05 1.40
N GLU A 40 0.48 15.80 1.47
CA GLU A 40 1.13 16.39 0.28
C GLU A 40 1.58 15.33 -0.74
N GLY A 41 1.80 14.09 -0.31
CA GLY A 41 2.11 12.95 -1.18
C GLY A 41 0.89 12.34 -1.84
N GLY A 42 -0.32 12.81 -1.54
CA GLY A 42 -1.57 12.25 -2.02
C GLY A 42 -1.96 10.95 -1.32
N VAL A 43 -1.41 10.66 -0.14
CA VAL A 43 -1.79 9.50 0.66
C VAL A 43 -2.94 9.87 1.58
N VAL A 44 -4.00 9.08 1.60
CA VAL A 44 -5.14 9.29 2.49
C VAL A 44 -4.69 9.06 3.94
N ARG A 45 -4.79 10.11 4.77
CA ARG A 45 -4.43 10.10 6.19
C ARG A 45 -5.65 10.04 7.09
N TYR A 46 -6.71 10.74 6.70
CA TYR A 46 -7.92 10.82 7.51
C TYR A 46 -9.17 10.64 6.67
N LEU A 47 -10.20 10.14 7.35
CA LEU A 47 -11.56 10.05 6.87
C LEU A 47 -12.39 11.11 7.60
N GLU A 48 -13.04 12.02 6.89
CA GLU A 48 -14.06 12.88 7.48
C GLU A 48 -15.39 12.13 7.45
N ILE A 49 -16.02 11.96 8.62
CA ILE A 49 -17.31 11.30 8.74
C ILE A 49 -18.36 12.25 9.30
N ASP A 50 -19.58 12.16 8.76
CA ASP A 50 -20.75 12.86 9.27
C ASP A 50 -21.54 11.95 10.22
N LEU A 51 -21.60 12.34 11.49
CA LEU A 51 -22.36 11.64 12.54
C LEU A 51 -23.89 11.84 12.42
N GLY A 52 -24.36 12.62 11.44
CA GLY A 52 -25.76 12.81 11.08
C GLY A 52 -26.54 13.62 12.11
N LEU A 53 -27.03 12.97 13.17
CA LEU A 53 -27.97 13.56 14.14
C LEU A 53 -27.42 14.80 14.87
N PHE A 54 -26.10 14.93 14.92
CA PHE A 54 -25.43 16.06 15.57
C PHE A 54 -24.90 17.10 14.58
N ARG A 55 -25.06 16.89 13.26
CA ARG A 55 -24.37 17.63 12.17
C ARG A 55 -22.90 17.90 12.51
N LYS A 56 -22.28 16.92 13.15
CA LYS A 56 -20.94 16.99 13.67
C LYS A 56 -20.09 16.12 12.77
N HIS A 57 -19.16 16.75 12.08
CA HIS A 57 -18.15 16.02 11.32
C HIS A 57 -16.95 15.81 12.21
N VAL A 58 -16.36 14.63 12.13
CA VAL A 58 -15.15 14.29 12.86
C VAL A 58 -14.18 13.63 11.90
N LEU A 59 -12.90 13.82 12.16
CA LEU A 59 -11.86 13.10 11.44
C LEU A 59 -11.60 11.77 12.12
N LEU A 60 -11.22 10.77 11.34
CA LEU A 60 -10.74 9.47 11.82
C LEU A 60 -9.44 9.13 11.10
N PRO A 61 -8.41 8.65 11.80
CA PRO A 61 -7.19 8.17 11.16
C PRO A 61 -7.48 6.96 10.29
N ALA A 62 -6.99 6.99 9.05
CA ALA A 62 -7.17 5.91 8.07
C ALA A 62 -6.63 4.55 8.52
N HIS A 63 -5.62 4.53 9.40
CA HIS A 63 -5.02 3.32 9.97
C HIS A 63 -5.82 2.71 11.12
N ALA A 64 -6.66 3.51 11.78
CA ALA A 64 -7.45 3.10 12.95
C ALA A 64 -8.86 2.63 12.57
N ILE A 65 -9.11 2.40 11.27
CA ILE A 65 -10.40 1.98 10.73
C ILE A 65 -10.20 0.76 9.83
N ASP A 66 -11.26 -0.04 9.68
CA ASP A 66 -11.28 -1.14 8.73
C ASP A 66 -12.00 -0.72 7.46
N TRP A 67 -11.25 -0.73 6.36
CA TRP A 67 -11.76 -0.49 5.01
C TRP A 67 -12.48 -1.74 4.52
N GLY A 68 -13.69 -1.97 5.03
CA GLY A 68 -14.55 -3.07 4.63
C GLY A 68 -15.05 -2.92 3.20
N VAL A 69 -15.67 -3.99 2.70
CA VAL A 69 -16.17 -4.09 1.32
C VAL A 69 -17.31 -3.11 1.04
N ASP A 70 -18.32 -3.09 1.93
CA ASP A 70 -19.55 -2.29 1.77
C ASP A 70 -19.64 -1.11 2.76
N ALA A 71 -18.77 -1.10 3.77
CA ALA A 71 -18.81 -0.15 4.87
C ALA A 71 -17.41 0.05 5.46
N VAL A 72 -17.16 1.26 5.96
CA VAL A 72 -16.04 1.50 6.87
C VAL A 72 -16.43 0.97 8.25
N VAL A 73 -15.64 0.08 8.83
CA VAL A 73 -15.94 -0.56 10.11
C VAL A 73 -15.04 -0.01 11.20
N LEU A 74 -15.65 0.48 12.28
CA LEU A 74 -14.97 1.04 13.43
C LEU A 74 -14.95 0.02 14.57
N ARG A 75 -14.05 -0.97 14.51
CA ARG A 75 -14.00 -2.04 15.52
C ARG A 75 -13.51 -1.57 16.88
N GLU A 76 -12.57 -0.63 16.89
CA GLU A 76 -11.92 -0.15 18.12
C GLU A 76 -12.56 1.15 18.67
N TRP A 77 -13.55 1.69 17.97
CA TRP A 77 -14.21 2.94 18.36
C TRP A 77 -15.54 2.68 19.05
N THR A 78 -15.85 3.51 20.05
CA THR A 78 -17.17 3.55 20.69
C THR A 78 -17.93 4.80 20.28
N GLU A 79 -19.26 4.74 20.33
CA GLU A 79 -20.11 5.91 20.05
C GLU A 79 -19.77 7.09 20.99
N GLU A 80 -19.45 6.80 22.25
CA GLU A 80 -18.99 7.80 23.23
C GLU A 80 -17.69 8.47 22.78
N THR A 81 -16.71 7.68 22.34
CA THR A 81 -15.44 8.20 21.83
C THR A 81 -15.66 9.13 20.63
N LEU A 82 -16.49 8.72 19.67
CA LEU A 82 -16.79 9.52 18.48
C LEU A 82 -17.46 10.85 18.85
N ARG A 83 -18.32 10.86 19.88
CA ARG A 83 -18.95 12.08 20.39
C ARG A 83 -17.96 13.01 21.07
N GLN A 84 -16.88 12.51 21.66
CA GLN A 84 -15.85 13.30 22.33
C GLN A 84 -14.85 13.96 21.37
N LEU A 85 -14.68 13.45 20.15
CA LEU A 85 -13.78 14.04 19.15
C LEU A 85 -14.16 15.49 18.84
N PRO A 86 -13.21 16.40 18.60
CA PRO A 86 -13.53 17.78 18.20
C PRO A 86 -14.26 17.80 16.85
N PRO A 87 -15.24 18.71 16.66
CA PRO A 87 -15.88 18.90 15.36
C PRO A 87 -14.88 19.49 14.36
N ILE A 88 -15.06 19.15 13.09
CA ILE A 88 -14.30 19.72 11.97
C ILE A 88 -15.21 20.63 11.19
N ASP A 89 -14.88 21.91 11.21
CA ASP A 89 -15.62 22.93 10.46
C ASP A 89 -15.29 22.84 8.96
N GLU A 90 -16.29 23.07 8.12
CA GLU A 90 -16.12 23.05 6.67
C GLU A 90 -15.05 24.07 6.22
N GLY A 91 -14.06 23.60 5.46
CA GLY A 91 -13.00 24.45 4.90
C GLY A 91 -11.85 24.77 5.87
N VAL A 92 -11.85 24.23 7.08
CA VAL A 92 -10.67 24.28 7.96
C VAL A 92 -9.62 23.31 7.43
N ALA A 93 -8.44 23.83 7.09
CA ALA A 93 -7.32 22.99 6.72
C ALA A 93 -6.93 22.09 7.89
N LEU A 94 -6.65 20.81 7.60
CA LEU A 94 -5.96 19.92 8.53
C LEU A 94 -4.57 20.50 8.82
N THR A 95 -4.46 21.23 9.93
CA THR A 95 -3.21 21.84 10.36
C THR A 95 -2.45 20.88 11.27
N ALA A 96 -1.11 21.01 11.29
CA ALA A 96 -0.28 20.29 12.24
C ALA A 96 -0.73 20.51 13.71
N ALA A 97 -1.25 21.70 14.03
CA ALA A 97 -1.75 22.00 15.37
C ALA A 97 -2.99 21.17 15.75
N LEU A 98 -3.92 20.99 14.81
CA LEU A 98 -5.11 20.14 15.00
C LEU A 98 -4.69 18.66 15.13
N GLU A 99 -3.78 18.19 14.27
CA GLU A 99 -3.26 16.82 14.36
C GLU A 99 -2.57 16.57 15.70
N ASP A 100 -1.76 17.52 16.16
CA ASP A 100 -1.10 17.44 17.45
C ASP A 100 -2.08 17.44 18.62
N GLU A 101 -3.17 18.20 18.53
CA GLU A 101 -4.25 18.18 19.52
C GLU A 101 -4.93 16.81 19.56
N LEU A 102 -5.32 16.27 18.40
CA LEU A 102 -5.94 14.94 18.29
C LEU A 102 -5.00 13.84 18.82
N ARG A 103 -3.70 13.92 18.50
CA ARG A 103 -2.68 13.00 19.01
C ARG A 103 -2.55 13.05 20.53
N ARG A 104 -2.56 14.25 21.12
CA ARG A 104 -2.47 14.42 22.59
C ARG A 104 -3.74 13.98 23.32
N ALA A 105 -4.92 14.30 22.77
CA ALA A 105 -6.20 14.01 23.41
C ALA A 105 -6.66 12.57 23.22
N PHE A 106 -6.33 11.95 22.08
CA PHE A 106 -6.75 10.60 21.69
C PHE A 106 -5.56 9.75 21.20
N PRO A 107 -4.48 9.59 21.99
CA PRO A 107 -3.24 8.94 21.55
C PRO A 107 -3.46 7.51 21.07
N ARG A 108 -4.39 6.77 21.71
CA ARG A 108 -4.75 5.39 21.32
C ARG A 108 -5.24 5.21 19.87
N PHE A 109 -5.58 6.29 19.15
CA PHE A 109 -6.00 6.20 17.75
C PHE A 109 -5.12 7.06 16.84
N TYR A 110 -4.67 8.21 17.32
CA TYR A 110 -3.98 9.21 16.50
C TYR A 110 -2.46 9.18 16.64
N ASP A 111 -1.92 8.42 17.59
CA ASP A 111 -0.49 8.19 17.70
C ASP A 111 -0.15 6.76 17.21
N PRO A 112 0.36 6.61 15.98
CA PRO A 112 0.71 5.30 15.42
C PRO A 112 1.74 4.55 16.26
N GLU A 113 2.61 5.24 16.99
CA GLU A 113 3.64 4.61 17.84
C GLU A 113 3.03 4.04 19.11
N SER A 114 2.14 4.80 19.75
CA SER A 114 1.31 4.30 20.86
C SER A 114 0.46 3.11 20.43
N VAL A 115 -0.08 3.14 19.21
CA VAL A 115 -0.92 2.05 18.68
C VAL A 115 -0.08 0.84 18.33
N ALA A 116 1.08 0.99 17.67
CA ALA A 116 1.94 -0.08 17.17
C ALA A 116 2.75 -0.79 18.27
N GLY A 117 3.04 -0.12 19.38
CA GLY A 117 3.75 -0.70 20.52
C GLY A 117 5.24 -1.02 20.25
N VAL A 118 5.88 -0.31 19.30
CA VAL A 118 7.29 -0.53 18.91
C VAL A 118 7.98 0.79 18.52
N GLU A 119 9.27 0.90 18.85
CA GLU A 119 10.14 2.08 18.73
C GLU A 119 10.21 2.69 17.31
N ALA A 120 10.21 4.03 17.27
CA ALA A 120 10.26 4.94 16.12
C ALA A 120 11.49 4.82 15.18
N SER A 121 12.07 3.63 14.96
CA SER A 121 13.38 3.49 14.34
C SER A 121 13.48 2.55 13.13
N GLU A 122 12.48 1.72 12.82
CA GLU A 122 12.57 0.88 11.62
C GLU A 122 12.09 1.65 10.38
N PRO A 123 12.89 1.71 9.30
CA PRO A 123 12.46 2.36 8.08
C PRO A 123 11.28 1.59 7.49
N ARG A 124 10.17 2.31 7.37
CA ARG A 124 8.91 1.77 6.86
C ARG A 124 9.08 1.29 5.43
N PRO A 125 8.52 0.13 5.06
CA PRO A 125 8.49 -0.30 3.68
C PRO A 125 7.83 0.76 2.79
N VAL A 126 8.39 0.98 1.61
CA VAL A 126 7.93 2.01 0.66
C VAL A 126 7.66 1.41 -0.73
N PRO A 127 6.77 2.00 -1.53
CA PRO A 127 6.54 1.61 -2.91
C PRO A 127 7.82 1.63 -3.73
N LEU A 128 8.15 0.52 -4.37
CA LEU A 128 9.30 0.43 -5.25
C LEU A 128 9.19 1.43 -6.41
N LYS A 129 7.98 1.71 -6.90
CA LYS A 129 7.74 2.71 -7.96
C LYS A 129 8.12 4.15 -7.53
N GLU A 130 8.04 4.46 -6.23
CA GLU A 130 8.38 5.78 -5.66
C GLU A 130 9.82 5.81 -5.15
N ALA A 131 10.36 4.65 -4.76
CA ALA A 131 11.68 4.48 -4.21
C ALA A 131 12.76 4.43 -5.30
N LYS A 132 12.92 5.52 -6.06
CA LYS A 132 13.81 5.64 -7.24
C LYS A 132 15.27 5.21 -7.05
N ARG A 133 15.73 5.09 -5.81
CA ARG A 133 17.08 4.62 -5.47
C ARG A 133 17.19 3.10 -5.43
N PHE A 134 16.09 2.37 -5.55
CA PHE A 134 16.05 0.92 -5.41
C PHE A 134 15.46 0.30 -6.68
N GLN A 135 15.93 -0.91 -6.97
CA GLN A 135 15.42 -1.76 -8.03
C GLN A 135 15.37 -3.21 -7.56
N LEU A 136 14.67 -4.06 -8.30
CA LEU A 136 14.76 -5.50 -8.10
C LEU A 136 16.18 -5.96 -8.43
N ALA A 137 16.73 -6.83 -7.56
CA ALA A 137 18.05 -7.40 -7.80
C ALA A 137 18.06 -8.28 -9.06
N GLU A 138 19.21 -8.36 -9.73
CA GLU A 138 19.36 -9.20 -10.91
C GLU A 138 18.87 -10.64 -10.68
N GLY A 139 18.12 -11.18 -11.64
CA GLY A 139 17.52 -12.52 -11.55
C GLY A 139 16.25 -12.60 -10.68
N THR A 140 15.85 -11.53 -9.98
CA THR A 140 14.56 -11.49 -9.28
C THR A 140 13.43 -11.18 -10.28
N PRO A 141 12.40 -12.04 -10.39
CA PRO A 141 11.30 -11.80 -11.32
C PRO A 141 10.51 -10.55 -10.92
N ASP A 142 10.20 -9.70 -11.91
CA ASP A 142 9.23 -8.63 -11.71
C ASP A 142 7.81 -9.19 -11.77
N VAL A 143 7.24 -9.39 -10.59
CA VAL A 143 5.91 -9.98 -10.41
C VAL A 143 4.78 -8.96 -10.56
N ARG A 144 5.06 -7.69 -10.85
CA ARG A 144 4.01 -6.70 -11.12
C ARG A 144 3.19 -7.13 -12.34
N GLY A 145 1.87 -7.00 -12.21
CA GLY A 145 0.86 -7.45 -13.17
C GLY A 145 0.59 -8.95 -13.18
N TRP A 146 1.19 -9.74 -12.28
CA TRP A 146 0.90 -11.17 -12.16
C TRP A 146 -0.44 -11.40 -11.44
N THR A 147 -1.12 -12.50 -11.76
CA THR A 147 -2.41 -12.85 -11.16
C THR A 147 -2.20 -13.45 -9.78
N VAL A 148 -2.97 -13.01 -8.79
CA VAL A 148 -2.90 -13.53 -7.42
C VAL A 148 -4.07 -14.48 -7.18
N PHE A 149 -3.77 -15.67 -6.64
CA PHE A 149 -4.74 -16.69 -6.26
C PHE A 149 -4.66 -17.00 -4.76
N GLY A 150 -5.82 -17.23 -4.16
CA GLY A 150 -5.95 -17.69 -2.78
C GLY A 150 -5.73 -19.20 -2.63
N ALA A 151 -5.80 -19.66 -1.38
CA ALA A 151 -5.74 -21.08 -1.01
C ALA A 151 -6.94 -21.90 -1.52
N ASP A 152 -8.02 -21.23 -1.89
CA ASP A 152 -9.25 -21.76 -2.48
C ASP A 152 -9.20 -21.84 -4.01
N ASP A 153 -8.03 -21.61 -4.62
CA ASP A 153 -7.81 -21.54 -6.08
C ASP A 153 -8.64 -20.44 -6.80
N GLU A 154 -9.30 -19.57 -6.04
CA GLU A 154 -10.02 -18.41 -6.55
C GLU A 154 -9.05 -17.24 -6.80
N ARG A 155 -9.34 -16.47 -7.84
CA ARG A 155 -8.55 -15.27 -8.17
C ARG A 155 -8.82 -14.19 -7.12
N ALA A 156 -7.78 -13.75 -6.42
CA ALA A 156 -7.88 -12.63 -5.48
C ALA A 156 -7.73 -11.27 -6.16
N GLY A 157 -6.90 -11.19 -7.20
CA GLY A 157 -6.54 -9.90 -7.81
C GLY A 157 -5.31 -9.97 -8.72
N THR A 158 -4.58 -8.85 -8.78
CA THR A 158 -3.30 -8.72 -9.50
C THR A 158 -2.28 -7.92 -8.70
N VAL A 159 -1.00 -8.22 -8.85
CA VAL A 159 0.06 -7.44 -8.18
C VAL A 159 0.18 -6.06 -8.84
N ALA A 160 -0.09 -4.99 -8.08
CA ALA A 160 0.02 -3.62 -8.55
C ALA A 160 1.42 -3.01 -8.32
N ASP A 161 2.06 -3.34 -7.19
CA ASP A 161 3.38 -2.83 -6.83
C ASP A 161 4.09 -3.73 -5.80
N LEU A 162 5.31 -3.36 -5.44
CA LEU A 162 6.15 -4.03 -4.45
C LEU A 162 6.56 -3.04 -3.37
N LEU A 163 6.56 -3.46 -2.11
CA LEU A 163 7.01 -2.64 -0.98
C LEU A 163 8.41 -3.07 -0.56
N VAL A 164 9.39 -2.19 -0.74
CA VAL A 164 10.80 -2.42 -0.38
C VAL A 164 11.06 -1.90 1.03
N ASP A 165 11.77 -2.69 1.83
CA ASP A 165 12.39 -2.28 3.09
C ASP A 165 13.77 -1.68 2.80
N PRO A 166 13.95 -0.35 2.96
CA PRO A 166 15.20 0.31 2.61
C PRO A 166 16.39 -0.08 3.49
N ALA A 167 16.17 -0.51 4.74
CA ALA A 167 17.26 -0.96 5.61
C ALA A 167 17.73 -2.36 5.23
N ALA A 168 16.78 -3.27 4.97
CA ALA A 168 17.08 -4.67 4.71
C ALA A 168 17.36 -4.97 3.22
N LEU A 169 17.15 -4.00 2.31
CA LEU A 169 17.27 -4.17 0.85
C LEU A 169 16.50 -5.41 0.36
N ARG A 170 15.25 -5.57 0.82
CA ARG A 170 14.38 -6.67 0.43
C ARG A 170 12.97 -6.20 0.16
N ILE A 171 12.28 -6.88 -0.74
CA ILE A 171 10.83 -6.69 -0.89
C ILE A 171 10.18 -7.40 0.31
N ARG A 172 9.33 -6.69 1.04
CA ARG A 172 8.58 -7.22 2.20
C ARG A 172 7.17 -7.63 1.82
N TYR A 173 6.52 -6.84 0.97
CA TYR A 173 5.12 -7.07 0.60
C TYR A 173 4.92 -6.92 -0.91
N LEU A 174 4.02 -7.73 -1.45
CA LEU A 174 3.33 -7.46 -2.71
C LEU A 174 2.12 -6.58 -2.41
N VAL A 175 1.91 -5.52 -3.18
CA VAL A 175 0.64 -4.77 -3.16
C VAL A 175 -0.29 -5.43 -4.15
N VAL A 176 -1.37 -6.03 -3.67
CA VAL A 176 -2.37 -6.71 -4.50
C VAL A 176 -3.56 -5.80 -4.70
N ASP A 177 -3.84 -5.44 -5.95
CA ASP A 177 -5.10 -4.83 -6.39
C ASP A 177 -6.15 -5.92 -6.48
N LEU A 178 -7.15 -5.86 -5.60
CA LEU A 178 -8.18 -6.88 -5.46
C LEU A 178 -9.16 -6.82 -6.64
N ALA A 179 -9.63 -7.98 -7.09
CA ALA A 179 -10.53 -8.06 -8.23
C ALA A 179 -11.93 -7.51 -7.89
N ASP A 180 -12.41 -6.55 -8.68
CA ASP A 180 -13.71 -5.87 -8.50
C ASP A 180 -14.91 -6.84 -8.46
N ASP A 181 -14.84 -7.93 -9.22
CA ASP A 181 -15.90 -8.90 -9.46
C ASP A 181 -16.08 -9.91 -8.33
N LEU A 182 -15.03 -10.19 -7.55
CA LEU A 182 -15.12 -11.16 -6.45
C LEU A 182 -15.86 -10.65 -5.21
N PHE A 183 -15.91 -9.34 -4.99
CA PHE A 183 -16.46 -8.80 -3.74
C PHE A 183 -17.41 -7.63 -3.90
N LEU A 184 -17.99 -7.42 -5.09
CA LEU A 184 -18.80 -6.21 -5.37
C LEU A 184 -18.03 -4.92 -4.97
N LEU A 185 -16.69 -4.95 -5.06
CA LEU A 185 -15.86 -3.85 -4.60
C LEU A 185 -16.24 -2.62 -5.40
N ARG A 186 -16.50 -1.56 -4.66
CA ARG A 186 -16.89 -0.29 -5.25
C ARG A 186 -15.64 0.50 -5.69
N ASP A 187 -14.50 0.28 -5.05
CA ASP A 187 -13.26 1.04 -5.26
C ASP A 187 -12.04 0.13 -5.49
N ASP A 188 -11.02 0.63 -6.20
CA ASP A 188 -9.71 -0.03 -6.38
C ASP A 188 -9.07 -0.25 -4.99
N ARG A 189 -9.12 -1.48 -4.46
CA ARG A 189 -8.69 -1.80 -3.09
C ARG A 189 -7.37 -2.56 -3.13
N HIS A 190 -6.33 -1.92 -2.59
CA HIS A 190 -5.02 -2.51 -2.49
C HIS A 190 -4.79 -3.10 -1.10
N VAL A 191 -4.22 -4.31 -1.04
CA VAL A 191 -3.80 -4.95 0.23
C VAL A 191 -2.34 -5.39 0.16
N PRO A 192 -1.57 -5.24 1.23
CA PRO A 192 -0.20 -5.76 1.28
C PRO A 192 -0.23 -7.24 1.67
N VAL A 193 0.50 -8.06 0.91
CA VAL A 193 0.68 -9.50 1.15
C VAL A 193 2.17 -9.77 1.37
N PRO A 194 2.58 -10.35 2.51
CA PRO A 194 4.00 -10.62 2.78
C PRO A 194 4.61 -11.52 1.71
N THR A 195 5.81 -11.21 1.25
CA THR A 195 6.55 -12.04 0.28
C THR A 195 6.80 -13.47 0.79
N GLU A 196 6.88 -13.62 2.11
CA GLU A 196 7.09 -14.89 2.78
C GLU A 196 5.85 -15.80 2.73
N ALA A 197 4.67 -15.24 2.45
CA ALA A 197 3.42 -15.99 2.34
C ALA A 197 3.10 -16.44 0.91
N VAL A 198 3.92 -16.07 -0.08
CA VAL A 198 3.61 -16.31 -1.50
C VAL A 198 4.51 -17.35 -2.16
N GLU A 199 3.90 -18.14 -3.03
CA GLU A 199 4.57 -19.05 -3.97
C GLU A 199 4.47 -18.44 -5.39
N LEU A 200 5.63 -18.26 -6.05
CA LEU A 200 5.69 -17.72 -7.41
C LEU A 200 5.68 -18.84 -8.45
N ARG A 201 4.86 -18.69 -9.49
CA ARG A 201 4.82 -19.59 -10.64
C ARG A 201 5.08 -18.82 -11.93
N GLU A 202 6.35 -18.73 -12.29
CA GLU A 202 6.80 -17.84 -13.37
C GLU A 202 6.21 -18.18 -14.74
N ARG A 203 6.06 -19.47 -15.06
CA ARG A 203 5.51 -19.91 -16.36
C ARG A 203 4.08 -19.40 -16.59
N GLY A 204 3.27 -19.37 -15.53
CA GLY A 204 1.90 -18.86 -15.57
C GLY A 204 1.79 -17.36 -15.31
N ARG A 205 2.84 -16.75 -14.74
CA ARG A 205 2.82 -15.42 -14.11
C ARG A 205 1.76 -15.35 -13.01
N ASP A 206 1.80 -16.34 -12.13
CA ASP A 206 0.87 -16.48 -11.01
C ASP A 206 1.60 -16.34 -9.66
N VAL A 207 0.91 -15.74 -8.71
CA VAL A 207 1.28 -15.64 -7.30
C VAL A 207 0.23 -16.36 -6.48
N TRP A 208 0.66 -17.28 -5.63
CA TRP A 208 -0.22 -18.13 -4.83
C TRP A 208 -0.06 -17.85 -3.35
N VAL A 209 -1.14 -17.48 -2.67
CA VAL A 209 -1.16 -17.29 -1.21
C VAL A 209 -1.81 -18.51 -0.56
N ARG A 210 -1.02 -19.56 -0.32
CA ARG A 210 -1.53 -20.87 0.14
C ARG A 210 -2.09 -20.88 1.57
N THR A 211 -1.93 -19.78 2.30
CA THR A 211 -2.36 -19.65 3.71
C THR A 211 -3.72 -18.96 3.87
N HIS A 212 -4.21 -18.27 2.83
CA HIS A 212 -5.42 -17.45 2.88
C HIS A 212 -6.25 -17.61 1.60
N THR A 213 -7.56 -17.73 1.75
CA THR A 213 -8.51 -17.68 0.64
C THR A 213 -8.56 -16.28 0.02
N ALA A 214 -9.06 -16.16 -1.21
CA ALA A 214 -9.24 -14.86 -1.86
C ALA A 214 -10.08 -13.89 -0.99
N LYS A 215 -11.10 -14.42 -0.32
CA LYS A 215 -11.97 -13.64 0.58
C LYS A 215 -11.24 -13.13 1.83
N GLU A 216 -10.41 -13.95 2.44
CA GLU A 216 -9.64 -13.53 3.63
C GLU A 216 -8.58 -12.48 3.26
N LEU A 217 -7.99 -12.55 2.07
CA LEU A 217 -7.12 -11.49 1.55
C LEU A 217 -7.87 -10.16 1.40
N ALA A 218 -9.14 -10.21 1.00
CA ALA A 218 -10.00 -9.03 0.93
C ALA A 218 -10.40 -8.48 2.31
N GLU A 219 -10.10 -9.17 3.40
CA GLU A 219 -10.33 -8.67 4.76
C GLU A 219 -9.08 -8.01 5.36
N LEU A 220 -7.90 -8.14 4.72
CA LEU A 220 -6.67 -7.47 5.15
C LEU A 220 -6.83 -5.96 5.18
N PRO A 221 -6.11 -5.25 6.07
CA PRO A 221 -6.09 -3.78 6.07
C PRO A 221 -5.72 -3.21 4.70
N ALA A 222 -6.43 -2.17 4.28
CA ALA A 222 -6.15 -1.52 3.00
C ALA A 222 -4.83 -0.74 3.04
N TYR A 223 -4.11 -0.79 1.94
CA TYR A 223 -2.92 0.01 1.69
C TYR A 223 -3.27 1.22 0.81
N LEU A 224 -3.03 2.42 1.32
CA LEU A 224 -3.49 3.68 0.71
C LEU A 224 -2.39 4.46 -0.04
N GLY A 225 -1.22 3.85 -0.24
CA GLY A 225 -0.06 4.48 -0.87
C GLY A 225 0.99 4.98 0.13
N GLY A 226 2.15 5.40 -0.40
CA GLY A 226 3.30 5.88 0.39
C GLY A 226 3.90 4.86 1.36
N PRO A 227 4.73 5.30 2.32
CA PRO A 227 5.29 4.40 3.33
C PRO A 227 4.19 3.67 4.11
N VAL A 228 4.33 2.35 4.29
CA VAL A 228 3.35 1.54 5.00
C VAL A 228 3.17 2.06 6.42
N ASP A 229 1.92 2.24 6.85
CA ASP A 229 1.61 2.65 8.21
C ASP A 229 1.98 1.52 9.20
N PRO A 230 2.66 1.81 10.33
CA PRO A 230 3.06 0.78 11.29
C PRO A 230 1.90 -0.08 11.83
N VAL A 231 0.72 0.50 11.99
CA VAL A 231 -0.47 -0.23 12.44
C VAL A 231 -0.96 -1.17 11.35
N VAL A 232 -0.98 -0.71 10.09
CA VAL A 232 -1.30 -1.56 8.93
C VAL A 232 -0.28 -2.70 8.83
N GLN A 233 1.01 -2.40 8.92
CA GLN A 233 2.07 -3.40 8.87
C GLN A 233 1.88 -4.47 9.93
N ARG A 234 1.70 -4.07 11.20
CA ARG A 234 1.49 -5.01 12.30
C ARG A 234 0.25 -5.88 12.08
N ARG A 235 -0.89 -5.28 11.73
CA ARG A 235 -2.15 -6.04 11.55
C ARG A 235 -2.05 -7.04 10.40
N VAL A 236 -1.30 -6.70 9.35
CA VAL A 236 -1.00 -7.63 8.26
C VAL A 236 -0.08 -8.74 8.76
N ASP A 237 1.03 -8.41 9.42
CA ASP A 237 1.96 -9.40 9.95
C ASP A 237 1.28 -10.37 10.93
N GLU A 238 0.40 -9.87 11.80
CA GLU A 238 -0.42 -10.68 12.72
C GLU A 238 -1.38 -11.62 11.98
N ALA A 239 -2.05 -11.12 10.94
CA ALA A 239 -2.97 -11.94 10.14
C ALA A 239 -2.26 -13.15 9.50
N PHE A 240 -1.00 -12.98 9.06
CA PHE A 240 -0.21 -14.06 8.47
C PHE A 240 0.52 -14.93 9.49
N ALA A 241 0.97 -14.38 10.62
CA ALA A 241 1.69 -15.14 11.65
C ALA A 241 0.83 -16.28 12.23
N ALA A 242 -0.48 -16.06 12.38
CA ALA A 242 -1.41 -17.04 12.95
C ALA A 242 -1.53 -18.35 12.14
N ARG A 243 -1.15 -18.35 10.85
CA ARG A 243 -1.36 -19.49 9.92
C ARG A 243 -0.07 -20.16 9.45
N GLY A 244 1.09 -19.69 9.91
CA GLY A 244 2.41 -20.17 9.48
C GLY A 244 2.77 -19.71 8.06
N THR A 245 4.04 -19.87 7.68
CA THR A 245 4.57 -19.51 6.36
C THR A 245 4.62 -20.72 5.42
N SER A 246 4.29 -20.53 4.14
CA SER A 246 4.61 -21.50 3.07
C SER A 246 6.09 -21.34 2.65
N PRO A 247 6.68 -22.28 1.88
CA PRO A 247 8.01 -22.06 1.29
C PRO A 247 8.01 -20.74 0.50
N ALA A 248 8.73 -19.77 1.06
CA ALA A 248 8.65 -18.35 0.75
C ALA A 248 9.38 -17.94 -0.52
N ALA A 249 8.80 -17.00 -1.28
CA ALA A 249 9.54 -16.22 -2.26
C ALA A 249 10.47 -15.23 -1.55
N THR A 250 11.78 -15.49 -1.53
CA THR A 250 12.75 -14.50 -1.06
C THR A 250 13.05 -13.50 -2.18
N MET A 251 12.32 -12.38 -2.21
CA MET A 251 12.51 -11.33 -3.20
C MET A 251 13.49 -10.27 -2.68
N ARG A 252 14.63 -10.08 -3.38
CA ARG A 252 15.67 -9.11 -3.00
C ARG A 252 15.57 -7.83 -3.80
N ALA A 253 15.95 -6.72 -3.17
CA ALA A 253 16.14 -5.44 -3.82
C ALA A 253 17.62 -5.04 -3.73
N GLU A 254 18.03 -4.12 -4.59
CA GLU A 254 19.36 -3.54 -4.56
C GLU A 254 19.28 -2.04 -4.83
N THR A 255 20.33 -1.32 -4.44
CA THR A 255 20.46 0.09 -4.81
C THR A 255 20.65 0.18 -6.32
N ALA A 256 19.84 0.99 -6.98
CA ALA A 256 19.97 1.25 -8.40
C ALA A 256 21.36 1.85 -8.68
N PRO A 257 22.05 1.45 -9.77
CA PRO A 257 23.34 2.02 -10.13
C PRO A 257 23.22 3.53 -10.32
N ASP A 258 24.24 4.28 -9.90
CA ASP A 258 24.28 5.73 -10.07
C ASP A 258 24.23 6.06 -11.58
N PRO A 259 23.19 6.74 -12.07
CA PRO A 259 23.09 7.09 -13.49
C PRO A 259 24.25 7.98 -13.96
N SER A 260 24.99 8.63 -13.05
CA SER A 260 26.17 9.43 -13.37
C SER A 260 27.44 8.60 -13.58
N ALA A 261 27.51 7.36 -13.09
CA ALA A 261 28.70 6.52 -13.19
C ALA A 261 28.82 5.75 -14.53
N ALA A 262 27.71 5.62 -15.27
CA ALA A 262 27.67 4.87 -16.53
C ALA A 262 28.24 5.62 -17.75
N ALA A 263 28.64 6.90 -17.59
CA ALA A 263 29.23 7.70 -18.65
C ALA A 263 30.77 7.69 -18.61
N THR A 264 31.40 6.51 -18.76
CA THR A 264 32.79 6.44 -19.23
C THR A 264 32.80 5.71 -20.56
N PRO A 265 33.03 6.38 -21.70
CA PRO A 265 33.27 5.66 -22.94
C PRO A 265 34.62 4.95 -22.81
N GLN A 266 34.60 3.61 -22.89
CA GLN A 266 35.81 2.86 -23.22
C GLN A 266 36.21 3.27 -24.64
N GLY A 267 37.19 4.18 -24.71
CA GLY A 267 37.83 4.62 -25.94
C GLY A 267 38.33 3.41 -26.73
N GLY A 268 37.91 3.35 -27.98
CA GLY A 268 38.20 2.27 -28.91
C GLY A 268 39.69 2.09 -29.20
N GLY A 269 40.01 0.86 -29.58
CA GLY A 269 41.35 0.46 -29.98
C GLY A 269 41.83 1.17 -31.23
N GLU A 270 43.11 1.55 -31.20
CA GLU A 270 43.91 1.74 -32.41
C GLU A 270 44.58 0.41 -32.76
N ARG A 271 44.19 -0.13 -33.92
CA ARG A 271 44.96 -1.09 -34.70
C ARG A 271 45.78 -0.30 -35.74
N GLY A 272 47.01 -0.76 -35.97
CA GLY A 272 47.86 -0.40 -37.12
C GLY A 272 48.97 0.57 -36.72
N SER A 273 50.25 0.35 -37.00
CA SER A 273 50.83 -0.45 -38.08
C SER A 273 52.25 -0.87 -37.71
N ALA A 274 52.58 -2.11 -38.07
CA ALA A 274 53.96 -2.54 -38.25
C ALA A 274 54.54 -1.82 -39.48
N GLU A 275 55.75 -1.28 -39.36
CA GLU A 275 56.55 -0.94 -40.52
C GLU A 275 57.98 -1.47 -40.36
N ALA A 276 58.51 -1.89 -41.50
CA ALA A 276 59.60 -2.81 -41.67
C ALA A 276 60.98 -2.19 -41.40
N SER A 277 61.86 -3.11 -40.97
CA SER A 277 63.30 -3.13 -41.17
C SER A 277 63.77 -2.56 -42.52
N ALA A 278 64.76 -1.65 -42.50
CA ALA A 278 65.91 -1.64 -43.42
C ALA A 278 67.00 -0.61 -43.00
N ALA A 279 68.25 -1.09 -42.95
CA ALA A 279 69.54 -0.41 -43.18
C ALA A 279 69.93 0.81 -42.31
N SER A 280 71.14 0.95 -41.75
CA SER A 280 72.48 0.42 -42.02
C SER A 280 73.31 0.40 -40.74
#